data_AF-A0A7C4E3P7-F1
#
_entry.id   AF-A0A7C4E3P7-F1
#
_cell.length_a   1.000
_cell.length_b   1.000
_cell.length_c   1.000
_cell.angle_alpha   90.00
_cell.angle_beta   90.00
_cell.angle_gamma   90.00
#
_symmetry.space_group_name_H-M   'P 1'
#
loop_
_entity.id
_entity.type
_entity.pdbx_description
1 polymer ?
#
loop_
_entity_poly.entity_id
_entity_poly.type
_entity_poly.pdbx_seq_one_letter_code
_entity_poly.pdbx_strand_id
1 'polypeptide(L)' 'MKSIVEEVLKNMGIDHWELRPLDSMPFIEGRAADVMWKNDILGFLGEIHPEVLINWKLTMPTVIMELDLSLIIKKLHT' A
#
# COMPACT_ATOMS: atom_id res chain seq x y z
N MET A 1 5.33 2.03 -8.69
CA MET A 1 4.59 1.72 -7.45
C MET A 1 4.70 2.84 -6.44
N LYS A 2 5.89 3.09 -5.88
CA LYS A 2 6.11 4.15 -4.88
C LYS A 2 5.59 5.54 -5.30
N SER A 3 5.83 5.95 -6.55
CA SER A 3 5.37 7.26 -7.04
C SER A 3 3.86 7.47 -6.95
N ILE A 4 3.06 6.39 -7.05
CA ILE A 4 1.60 6.47 -6.98
C ILE A 4 1.16 6.74 -5.54
N VAL A 5 1.67 5.98 -4.57
CA VAL A 5 1.34 6.20 -3.16
C VAL A 5 1.84 7.57 -2.68
N GLU A 6 3.03 7.98 -3.11
CA GLU A 6 3.59 9.29 -2.79
C GLU A 6 2.70 10.44 -3.28
N GLU A 7 2.25 10.37 -4.53
CA GLU A 7 1.38 11.41 -5.10
C GLU A 7 -0.03 11.39 -4.46
N VAL A 8 -0.58 10.22 -4.15
CA VAL A 8 -1.88 10.12 -3.45
C VAL A 8 -1.80 10.72 -2.05
N LEU A 9 -0.81 10.32 -1.24
CA LEU A 9 -0.63 10.86 0.12
C LEU A 9 -0.36 12.36 0.12
N LYS A 10 0.47 12.83 -0.82
CA LYS A 10 0.73 14.27 -1.00
C LYS A 10 -0.54 15.05 -1.31
N ASN A 11 -1.39 14.56 -2.22
CA ASN A 11 -2.66 15.21 -2.54
C ASN A 11 -3.67 15.18 -1.37
N MET A 12 -3.50 14.25 -0.44
CA MET A 12 -4.26 14.19 0.82
C MET A 12 -3.67 15.06 1.94
N GLY A 13 -2.56 15.76 1.70
CA GLY A 13 -1.86 16.55 2.71
C GLY A 13 -1.16 15.71 3.78
N ILE A 14 -0.87 14.44 3.48
CA ILE A 14 -0.18 13.51 4.38
C ILE A 14 1.32 13.57 4.11
N ASP A 15 2.07 14.00 5.12
CA ASP A 15 3.53 14.06 5.13
C ASP A 15 4.12 13.05 6.14
N HIS A 16 5.45 12.99 6.21
CA HIS A 16 6.20 12.20 7.19
C HIS A 16 5.76 10.73 7.30
N TRP A 17 5.58 10.08 6.15
CA TRP A 17 5.31 8.65 6.03
C TRP A 17 6.56 7.90 5.57
N GLU A 18 6.59 6.59 5.81
CA GLU A 18 7.67 5.71 5.37
C GLU A 18 7.12 4.40 4.79
N LEU A 19 7.95 3.69 4.04
CA LEU A 19 7.64 2.34 3.57
C LEU A 19 8.44 1.33 4.37
N ARG A 20 7.77 0.28 4.86
CA ARG A 20 8.42 -0.88 5.47
C ARG A 20 8.20 -2.10 4.58
N PRO A 21 9.23 -2.90 4.26
CA PRO A 21 9.07 -4.11 3.45
C PRO A 21 7.96 -5.02 3.98
N LEU A 22 7.14 -5.55 3.08
CA LEU A 22 6.07 -6.49 3.38
C LEU A 22 6.27 -7.74 2.51
N ASP A 23 6.74 -8.82 3.12
CA ASP A 23 6.95 -10.10 2.44
C ASP A 23 5.89 -11.10 2.90
N SER A 24 4.68 -10.97 2.36
CA SER A 24 3.57 -11.87 2.65
C SER A 24 2.62 -12.01 1.46
N MET A 25 1.87 -13.12 1.43
CA MET A 25 0.79 -13.31 0.46
C MET A 25 -0.26 -12.20 0.63
N PRO A 26 -0.80 -11.64 -0.46
CA PRO A 26 -0.77 -12.15 -1.84
C PRO A 26 0.35 -11.57 -2.72
N PHE A 27 1.43 -11.01 -2.16
CA PHE A 27 2.42 -10.25 -2.93
C PHE A 27 3.63 -11.06 -3.39
N ILE A 28 4.33 -10.54 -4.39
CA ILE A 28 5.66 -11.01 -4.78
C ILE A 28 6.67 -10.55 -3.71
N GLU A 29 7.48 -11.47 -3.20
CA GLU A 29 8.56 -11.19 -2.25
C GLU A 29 9.47 -10.05 -2.74
N GLY A 30 9.77 -9.11 -1.85
CA GLY A 30 10.53 -7.89 -2.13
C GLY A 30 9.79 -6.84 -2.96
N ARG A 31 8.52 -7.07 -3.33
CA ARG A 31 7.72 -6.15 -4.17
C ARG A 31 6.43 -5.68 -3.50
N ALA A 32 6.41 -5.64 -2.17
CA ALA A 32 5.36 -5.00 -1.40
C ALA A 32 5.93 -4.28 -0.17
N ALA A 33 5.16 -3.32 0.34
CA ALA A 33 5.49 -2.56 1.53
C ALA A 33 4.23 -2.10 2.28
N ASP A 34 4.32 -2.06 3.61
CA ASP A 34 3.43 -1.30 4.46
C ASP A 34 3.70 0.20 4.30
N VAL A 35 2.64 0.99 4.27
CA VAL A 35 2.67 2.45 4.36
C VAL A 35 2.53 2.80 5.84
N MET A 36 3.56 3.38 6.42
CA MET A 36 3.58 3.80 7.82
C MET A 36 3.33 5.29 7.95
N TRP A 37 2.46 5.67 8.88
CA TRP A 37 2.20 7.06 9.18
C TRP A 37 1.83 7.27 10.65
N LYS A 38 2.46 8.24 11.31
CA LYS A 38 2.28 8.53 12.74
C LYS A 38 2.33 7.26 13.61
N ASN A 39 3.35 6.42 13.39
CA ASN A 39 3.62 5.14 14.07
C ASN A 39 2.60 4.02 13.87
N ASP A 40 1.61 4.17 12.98
CA ASP A 40 0.64 3.13 12.65
C ASP A 40 0.80 2.67 11.19
N ILE A 41 0.38 1.44 10.91
CA ILE A 41 0.21 0.96 9.54
C ILE A 41 -1.02 1.64 8.96
N LEU A 42 -0.81 2.52 7.99
CA LEU A 42 -1.89 3.21 7.28
C LEU A 42 -2.50 2.32 6.19
N GLY A 43 -1.74 1.37 5.67
CA GLY A 43 -2.15 0.49 4.60
C GLY A 43 -0.93 -0.16 3.94
N PHE A 44 -1.06 -0.58 2.70
CA PHE A 44 0.01 -1.26 1.98
C PHE A 44 -0.04 -0.96 0.47
N LEU A 45 1.07 -1.26 -0.21
CA LEU A 45 1.11 -1.37 -1.66
C LEU A 45 1.98 -2.56 -2.08
N GLY A 46 1.64 -3.22 -3.19
CA GLY A 46 2.45 -4.33 -3.67
C GLY A 46 2.00 -4.94 -4.99
N GLU A 47 2.90 -5.69 -5.61
CA GLU A 47 2.60 -6.49 -6.80
C GLU A 47 2.06 -7.84 -6.42
N ILE A 48 0.93 -8.21 -7.00
CA ILE A 48 0.26 -9.47 -6.72
C ILE A 48 1.03 -10.62 -7.34
N HIS A 49 1.20 -11.69 -6.56
CA HIS A 49 1.85 -12.92 -7.00
C HIS A 49 1.13 -13.51 -8.23
N PRO A 50 1.85 -13.96 -9.28
CA PRO A 50 1.23 -14.48 -10.49
C PRO A 50 0.24 -15.63 -10.25
N GLU A 51 0.50 -16.48 -9.25
CA GLU A 51 -0.41 -17.57 -8.87
C GLU A 51 -1.78 -17.04 -8.42
N VAL A 52 -1.80 -15.95 -7.67
CA VAL A 52 -3.05 -15.29 -7.27
C VAL A 52 -3.76 -14.74 -8.51
N LEU A 53 -3.04 -14.03 -9.39
CA LEU A 53 -3.64 -13.48 -10.63
C LEU A 53 -4.26 -14.57 -11.51
N ILE A 54 -3.59 -15.71 -11.67
CA ILE A 54 -4.09 -16.87 -12.43
C ILE A 54 -5.38 -17.41 -11.81
N ASN A 55 -5.44 -17.56 -10.49
CA ASN A 55 -6.64 -18.01 -9.78
C ASN A 55 -7.82 -17.04 -9.97
N TRP A 56 -7.52 -15.75 -10.14
CA TRP A 56 -8.50 -14.70 -10.45
C TRP A 56 -8.73 -14.46 -11.95
N LYS A 57 -8.12 -15.27 -12.83
CA LYS A 57 -8.20 -15.17 -14.31
C LYS A 57 -7.72 -13.81 -14.86
N LEU A 58 -6.79 -13.18 -14.16
CA LEU A 58 -6.11 -11.96 -14.61
C LEU A 58 -4.81 -12.33 -15.34
N THR A 59 -4.60 -11.75 -16.52
CA THR A 59 -3.47 -12.11 -17.39
C THR A 59 -2.35 -11.08 -17.39
N MET A 60 -2.52 -9.97 -16.68
CA MET A 60 -1.58 -8.87 -16.61
C MET A 60 -1.05 -8.67 -15.17
N PRO A 61 0.26 -8.38 -15.01
CA PRO A 61 0.81 -7.97 -13.72
C PRO A 61 -0.01 -6.83 -13.11
N THR A 62 -0.36 -6.96 -11.84
CA THR A 62 -1.26 -6.02 -11.15
C THR A 62 -0.61 -5.57 -9.85
N VAL A 63 -0.63 -4.25 -9.63
CA VAL A 63 -0.27 -3.60 -8.37
C VAL A 63 -1.55 -3.30 -7.61
N ILE A 64 -1.58 -3.56 -6.30
CA ILE A 64 -2.66 -3.13 -5.40
C ILE A 64 -2.10 -2.12 -4.40
N MET A 65 -2.94 -1.17 -4.01
CA MET A 65 -2.71 -0.25 -2.90
C MET A 65 -3.99 -0.13 -2.09
N GLU A 66 -3.88 -0.18 -0.77
CA GLU A 66 -4.98 -0.01 0.18
C GLU A 66 -4.56 1.02 1.23
N LEU A 67 -5.50 1.88 1.65
CA LEU A 67 -5.29 2.90 2.68
C LEU A 67 -6.52 2.95 3.60
N ASP A 68 -6.29 3.00 4.91
CA ASP A 68 -7.35 3.16 5.91
C ASP A 68 -7.74 4.64 6.06
N LEU A 69 -8.83 5.02 5.41
CA LEU A 69 -9.39 6.37 5.52
C LEU A 69 -9.91 6.71 6.92
N SER A 70 -10.36 5.72 7.69
CA SER A 70 -10.84 5.94 9.06
C SER A 70 -9.69 6.32 9.98
N LEU A 71 -8.53 5.66 9.82
CA LEU A 71 -7.30 6.03 10.51
C LEU A 71 -6.85 7.44 10.14
N ILE A 72 -6.91 7.80 8.86
CA ILE A 72 -6.58 9.14 8.36
C ILE A 72 -7.44 10.19 9.04
N ILE A 73 -8.76 10.05 8.97
CA ILE A 73 -9.71 11.00 9.55
C ILE A 73 -9.48 11.14 11.05
N LYS A 74 -9.32 10.02 11.77
CA LYS A 74 -9.06 10.02 13.21
C LYS A 74 -7.79 10.79 13.58
N LYS A 75 -6.71 10.60 12.85
CA LYS A 75 -5.40 11.20 13.13
C LYS A 75 -5.23 12.63 12.60
N LEU A 76 -6.12 13.12 11.73
CA LEU A 76 -6.14 14.53 11.31
C LEU A 76 -6.74 15.45 12.39
N HIS A 77 -7.59 14.91 13.27
CA HIS A 77 -8.23 15.64 14.36
C HIS A 77 -7.53 15.48 15.72
N THR A 78 -6.34 14.87 15.74
CA THR A 78 -5.49 14.71 16.93
C THR A 78 -4.20 15.50 16.76
#